data_AF-A0AAN8WNG2-F1
#
_entry.id   AF-A0AAN8WNG2-F1
#
_cell.length_a   1.000
_cell.length_b   1.000
_cell.length_c   1.000
_cell.angle_alpha   90.00
_cell.angle_beta   90.00
_cell.angle_gamma   90.00
#
_symmetry.space_group_name_H-M   'P 1'
#
loop_
_entity.id
_entity.type
_entity.pdbx_description
1 polymer ?
#
loop_
_entity_poly.entity_id
_entity_poly.type
_entity_poly.pdbx_seq_one_letter_code
_entity_poly.pdbx_strand_id
1 'polypeptide(L)'
;MIQKCDGQLSEYVQTPSGTMTLTTNIVLNAFLLFFLTIFVIHYVISHFDVISQWQVTVCDNECLNTYFSGPPKSLRDPTLLSLVRESYLDPPPPKPDVEPFDIYRPIWRKLVDWYKVQENLYEVWRDQFPGRFVEIGAADGEFMSQTIMLEKNLSWTGLLIEPDPRSYKIMRERKRNAWTSPLCVHYELPSPKKASLNTKYIGEASYANCKNRHSLRLD
;
A
#
# COMPACT_ATOMS: atom_id res chain seq x y z
N MET A 1 47.78 -66.79 -56.94
CA MET A 1 47.05 -67.81 -56.16
C MET A 1 47.86 -68.04 -54.88
N ILE A 2 47.18 -67.99 -53.74
CA ILE A 2 47.66 -68.26 -52.37
C ILE A 2 48.35 -67.10 -51.64
N GLN A 3 47.80 -66.84 -50.46
CA GLN A 3 47.81 -65.67 -49.61
C GLN A 3 48.28 -66.13 -48.23
N LYS A 4 49.24 -65.42 -47.61
CA LYS A 4 49.34 -65.24 -46.16
C LYS A 4 50.47 -64.25 -45.85
N CYS A 5 50.10 -63.15 -45.20
CA CYS A 5 51.01 -62.30 -44.45
C CYS A 5 50.61 -62.41 -42.98
N ASP A 6 51.58 -62.77 -42.14
CA ASP A 6 51.60 -62.50 -40.71
C ASP A 6 52.78 -61.56 -40.44
N GLY A 7 52.62 -60.59 -39.54
CA GLY A 7 53.79 -60.00 -38.87
C GLY A 7 53.76 -58.51 -38.56
N GLN A 8 53.10 -58.17 -37.45
CA GLN A 8 53.50 -57.19 -36.43
C GLN A 8 53.26 -55.67 -36.59
N LEU A 9 52.62 -55.17 -35.54
CA LEU A 9 52.27 -53.80 -35.18
C LEU A 9 53.45 -53.02 -34.58
N SER A 10 53.48 -51.70 -34.81
CA SER A 10 54.09 -50.72 -33.90
C SER A 10 53.03 -49.68 -33.45
N GLU A 11 53.08 -49.33 -32.17
CA GLU A 11 52.19 -48.46 -31.40
C GLU A 11 52.15 -46.99 -31.87
N TYR A 12 50.99 -46.33 -31.67
CA TYR A 12 50.94 -44.91 -31.31
C TYR A 12 49.69 -44.56 -30.47
N VAL A 13 49.94 -44.39 -29.17
CA VAL A 13 49.36 -43.47 -28.15
C VAL A 13 47.91 -42.99 -28.27
N GLN A 14 47.12 -43.23 -27.21
CA GLN A 14 46.17 -42.26 -26.63
C GLN A 14 46.01 -42.47 -25.11
N THR A 15 46.28 -41.41 -24.33
CA THR A 15 46.15 -41.28 -22.87
C THR A 15 44.70 -41.16 -22.38
N PRO A 16 44.38 -41.53 -21.13
CA PRO A 16 43.32 -40.83 -20.39
C PRO A 16 43.76 -40.41 -18.97
N SER A 17 43.94 -39.09 -18.77
CA SER A 17 44.12 -38.44 -17.46
C SER A 17 42.97 -37.48 -17.13
N GLY A 18 41.73 -37.82 -17.49
CA GLY A 18 40.57 -36.91 -17.42
C GLY A 18 39.51 -37.22 -16.36
N THR A 19 39.50 -38.43 -15.79
CA THR A 19 38.39 -38.88 -14.92
C THR A 19 38.68 -38.75 -13.42
N MET A 20 39.93 -38.84 -12.98
CA MET A 20 40.29 -38.71 -11.55
C MET A 20 40.26 -37.27 -11.02
N THR A 21 40.42 -36.26 -11.88
CA THR A 21 40.39 -34.84 -11.48
C THR A 21 38.97 -34.27 -11.37
N LEU A 22 38.02 -34.79 -12.16
CA LEU A 22 36.63 -34.32 -12.15
C LEU A 22 35.88 -34.75 -10.88
N THR A 23 36.06 -36.00 -10.44
CA THR A 23 35.39 -36.55 -9.25
C THR A 23 35.91 -35.95 -7.95
N THR A 24 37.22 -35.70 -7.86
CA THR A 24 37.84 -35.01 -6.72
C THR A 24 37.35 -33.56 -6.60
N ASN A 25 37.17 -32.86 -7.73
CA ASN A 25 36.59 -31.51 -7.75
C ASN A 25 35.12 -31.48 -7.30
N ILE A 26 34.30 -32.48 -7.67
CA ILE A 26 32.90 -32.57 -7.21
C ILE A 26 32.82 -32.81 -5.71
N VAL A 27 33.62 -33.75 -5.19
CA VAL A 27 33.66 -34.05 -3.76
C VAL A 27 34.14 -32.84 -2.95
N LEU A 28 35.20 -32.16 -3.40
CA LEU A 28 35.70 -30.95 -2.76
C LEU A 28 34.67 -29.81 -2.80
N ASN A 29 34.00 -29.59 -3.93
CA ASN A 29 32.94 -28.59 -4.05
C ASN A 29 31.74 -28.92 -3.15
N ALA A 30 31.35 -30.19 -3.03
CA ALA A 30 30.30 -30.61 -2.13
C ALA A 30 30.66 -30.35 -0.66
N PHE A 31 31.91 -30.65 -0.26
CA PHE A 31 32.40 -30.31 1.08
C PHE A 31 32.41 -28.79 1.32
N LEU A 32 32.92 -28.00 0.38
CA LEU A 32 32.94 -26.54 0.50
C LEU A 32 31.54 -25.95 0.61
N LEU A 33 30.59 -26.44 -0.19
CA LEU A 33 29.18 -26.03 -0.10
C LEU A 33 28.57 -26.39 1.26
N PHE A 34 28.87 -27.58 1.80
CA PHE A 34 28.40 -27.99 3.12
C PHE A 34 28.95 -27.10 4.25
N PHE A 35 30.24 -26.75 4.22
CA PHE A 35 30.81 -25.85 5.21
C PHE A 35 30.30 -24.41 5.04
N LEU A 36 30.08 -23.96 3.80
CA LEU A 36 29.51 -22.65 3.51
C LEU A 36 28.07 -22.54 4.02
N THR A 37 27.23 -23.57 3.83
CA THR A 37 25.86 -23.56 4.36
C THR A 37 25.85 -23.57 5.88
N ILE A 38 26.70 -24.37 6.53
CA ILE A 38 26.84 -24.34 7.99
C ILE A 38 27.27 -22.95 8.46
N PHE A 39 28.28 -22.35 7.81
CA PHE A 39 28.75 -21.02 8.18
C PHE A 39 27.66 -19.96 8.02
N VAL A 40 26.90 -19.99 6.91
CA VAL A 40 25.76 -19.09 6.69
C VAL A 40 24.69 -19.29 7.74
N ILE A 41 24.33 -20.54 8.06
CA ILE A 41 23.34 -20.84 9.12
C ILE A 41 23.83 -20.30 10.47
N HIS A 42 25.10 -20.55 10.82
CA HIS A 42 25.68 -20.06 12.07
C HIS A 42 25.75 -18.54 12.12
N TYR A 43 26.07 -17.89 10.99
CA TYR A 43 26.07 -16.43 10.85
C TYR A 43 24.65 -15.87 11.05
N VAL A 44 23.65 -16.46 10.39
CA VAL A 44 22.24 -16.06 10.53
C VAL A 44 21.74 -16.27 11.95
N ILE A 45 22.07 -17.39 12.61
CA ILE A 45 21.67 -17.65 14.00
C ILE A 45 22.38 -16.68 14.96
N SER A 46 23.68 -16.45 14.78
CA SER A 46 24.45 -15.55 15.66
C SER A 46 24.09 -14.07 15.49
N HIS A 47 23.59 -13.69 14.32
CA HIS A 47 23.13 -12.33 14.03
C HIS A 47 21.60 -12.27 13.98
N PHE A 48 20.89 -13.29 14.46
CA PHE A 48 19.43 -13.35 14.44
C PHE A 48 18.82 -12.20 15.22
N ASP A 49 19.43 -11.77 16.33
CA ASP A 49 18.96 -10.60 17.10
C ASP A 49 19.10 -9.30 16.31
N VAL A 50 20.17 -9.14 15.53
CA VAL A 50 20.39 -7.96 14.68
C VAL A 50 19.46 -7.98 13.46
N ILE A 51 19.21 -9.16 12.89
CA ILE A 51 18.28 -9.35 11.77
C ILE A 51 16.82 -9.21 12.23
N SER A 52 16.49 -9.68 13.44
CA SER A 52 15.14 -9.55 14.02
C SER A 52 14.87 -8.15 14.55
N GLN A 53 15.90 -7.36 14.90
CA GLN A 53 15.75 -5.92 15.17
C GLN A 53 15.42 -5.09 13.93
N TRP A 54 15.51 -5.65 12.71
CA TRP A 54 14.89 -5.08 11.50
C TRP A 54 13.40 -5.37 11.38
N GLN A 55 12.79 -6.08 12.35
CA GLN A 55 11.37 -5.95 12.55
C GLN A 55 11.12 -4.53 13.02
N VAL A 56 10.55 -3.72 12.11
CA VAL A 56 9.74 -2.55 12.45
C VAL A 56 9.03 -2.89 13.75
N THR A 57 9.26 -2.10 14.80
CA THR A 57 8.62 -2.30 16.08
C THR A 57 7.13 -2.13 15.82
N VAL A 58 6.43 -3.25 15.61
CA VAL A 58 4.99 -3.28 15.45
C VAL A 58 4.46 -2.93 16.83
N CYS A 59 4.14 -1.64 17.00
CA CYS A 59 3.52 -1.09 18.19
C CYS A 59 2.17 -1.81 18.35
N ASP A 60 2.01 -2.57 19.44
CA ASP A 60 0.74 -3.22 19.75
C ASP A 60 -0.33 -2.17 20.12
N ASN A 61 -1.58 -2.61 20.30
CA ASN A 61 -2.69 -1.71 20.61
C ASN A 61 -2.46 -0.89 21.90
N GLU A 62 -1.71 -1.44 22.86
CA GLU A 62 -1.39 -0.77 24.13
C GLU A 62 -0.37 0.35 23.93
N CYS A 63 0.69 0.06 23.16
CA CYS A 63 1.67 1.02 22.69
C CYS A 63 1.01 2.15 21.88
N LEU A 64 0.09 1.82 20.97
CA LEU A 64 -0.63 2.81 20.15
C LEU A 64 -1.53 3.71 20.99
N ASN A 65 -2.29 3.12 21.91
CA ASN A 65 -3.13 3.89 22.83
C ASN A 65 -2.28 4.84 23.68
N THR A 66 -1.14 4.38 24.18
CA THR A 66 -0.21 5.22 24.94
C THR A 66 0.37 6.33 24.06
N TYR A 67 0.78 6.02 22.84
CA TYR A 67 1.32 6.98 21.88
C TYR A 67 0.33 8.10 21.56
N PHE A 68 -0.95 7.76 21.33
CA PHE A 68 -2.02 8.70 21.00
C PHE A 68 -2.64 9.41 22.20
N SER A 69 -2.50 8.88 23.43
CA SER A 69 -2.97 9.54 24.66
C SER A 69 -2.07 10.71 25.08
N GLY A 70 -0.89 10.83 24.46
CA GLY A 70 0.03 11.94 24.68
C GLY A 70 -0.39 13.25 24.00
N PRO A 71 0.47 14.29 24.03
CA PRO A 71 0.23 15.52 23.28
C PRO A 71 0.11 15.26 21.78
N PRO A 72 -0.61 16.13 21.02
CA PRO A 72 -0.70 16.04 19.57
C PRO A 72 0.67 15.89 18.93
N LYS A 73 0.79 14.90 18.04
CA LYS A 73 2.05 14.63 17.33
C LYS A 73 2.20 15.58 16.16
N SER A 74 3.45 15.93 15.84
CA SER A 74 3.74 16.69 14.63
C SER A 74 3.31 15.90 13.39
N LEU A 75 2.74 16.56 12.39
CA LEU A 75 2.46 15.96 11.08
C LEU A 75 3.71 15.46 10.34
N ARG A 76 4.91 15.88 10.77
CA ARG A 76 6.19 15.40 10.23
C ARG A 76 6.83 14.30 11.07
N ASP A 77 6.15 13.84 12.12
CA ASP A 77 6.64 12.76 12.96
C ASP A 77 6.75 11.45 12.13
N PRO A 78 7.94 10.84 12.01
CA PRO A 78 8.14 9.68 11.16
C PRO A 78 7.37 8.45 11.64
N THR A 79 7.17 8.30 12.95
CA THR A 79 6.41 7.20 13.57
C THR A 79 4.92 7.36 13.30
N LEU A 80 4.39 8.58 13.38
CA LEU A 80 3.01 8.86 12.97
C LEU A 80 2.83 8.56 11.48
N LEU A 81 3.76 8.99 10.63
CA LEU A 81 3.67 8.79 9.19
C LEU A 81 3.76 7.31 8.80
N SER A 82 4.63 6.52 9.42
CA SER A 82 4.69 5.08 9.19
C SER A 82 3.39 4.40 9.63
N LEU A 83 2.90 4.73 10.83
CA LEU A 83 1.66 4.19 11.36
C LEU A 83 0.46 4.48 10.45
N VAL A 84 0.30 5.72 9.98
CA VAL A 84 -0.79 6.08 9.05
C VAL A 84 -0.68 5.27 7.75
N ARG A 85 0.52 5.17 7.19
CA ARG A 85 0.76 4.43 5.94
C ARG A 85 0.51 2.93 6.06
N GLU A 86 0.91 2.34 7.18
CA GLU A 86 0.90 0.89 7.36
C GLU A 86 -0.44 0.39 7.90
N SER A 87 -1.15 1.19 8.71
CA SER A 87 -2.35 0.74 9.44
C SER A 87 -3.64 1.44 9.03
N TYR A 88 -3.57 2.59 8.37
CA TYR A 88 -4.74 3.43 8.12
C TYR A 88 -4.90 3.91 6.67
N LEU A 89 -4.05 3.44 5.76
CA LEU A 89 -4.17 3.68 4.33
C LEU A 89 -4.28 2.35 3.59
N ASP A 90 -5.46 2.11 3.01
CA ASP A 90 -5.67 1.00 2.09
C ASP A 90 -5.28 1.47 0.67
N PRO A 91 -4.43 0.72 -0.06
CA PRO A 91 -4.03 1.09 -1.42
C PRO A 91 -5.19 0.95 -2.41
N PRO A 92 -5.13 1.66 -3.56
CA PRO A 92 -6.04 1.41 -4.67
C PRO A 92 -6.02 -0.08 -5.07
N PRO A 93 -7.16 -0.63 -5.51
CA PRO A 93 -7.22 -2.01 -5.99
C PRO A 93 -6.33 -2.17 -7.24
N PRO A 94 -5.73 -3.36 -7.47
CA PRO A 94 -4.89 -3.60 -8.64
C PRO A 94 -5.60 -3.38 -9.98
N LYS A 95 -6.93 -3.53 -9.99
CA LYS A 95 -7.81 -3.25 -11.12
C LYS A 95 -8.94 -2.36 -10.63
N PRO A 96 -8.82 -1.03 -10.77
CA PRO A 96 -9.88 -0.11 -10.46
C PRO A 96 -11.12 -0.37 -11.31
N ASP A 97 -12.29 -0.09 -10.75
CA ASP A 97 -13.52 -0.07 -11.53
C ASP A 97 -13.46 1.09 -12.52
N VAL A 98 -13.76 0.81 -13.80
CA VAL A 98 -13.81 1.79 -14.89
C VAL A 98 -15.23 2.02 -15.40
N GLU A 99 -16.23 1.34 -14.82
CA GLU A 99 -17.62 1.47 -15.23
C GLU A 99 -18.15 2.91 -15.02
N PRO A 100 -19.11 3.34 -15.87
CA PRO A 100 -19.79 4.62 -15.71
C PRO A 100 -20.53 4.70 -14.38
N PHE A 101 -20.51 5.88 -13.77
CA PHE A 101 -21.12 6.07 -12.47
C PHE A 101 -22.65 6.00 -12.55
N ASP A 102 -23.26 5.16 -11.70
CA ASP A 102 -24.69 5.23 -11.38
C ASP A 102 -24.96 6.44 -10.46
N ILE A 103 -24.91 7.66 -11.02
CA ILE A 103 -25.24 8.90 -10.29
C ILE A 103 -26.68 8.93 -9.74
N TYR A 104 -27.46 7.89 -10.03
CA TYR A 104 -28.87 7.80 -9.78
C TYR A 104 -29.21 7.09 -8.45
N ARG A 105 -28.24 6.56 -7.71
CA ARG A 105 -28.44 6.07 -6.32
C ARG A 105 -27.95 7.07 -5.27
N PRO A 106 -28.77 7.55 -4.31
CA PRO A 106 -30.24 7.51 -4.16
C PRO A 106 -30.91 8.91 -4.18
N ILE A 107 -32.26 8.93 -4.16
CA ILE A 107 -33.31 9.96 -3.86
C ILE A 107 -33.00 11.47 -4.08
N TRP A 108 -31.84 11.95 -3.68
CA TRP A 108 -31.42 13.36 -3.66
C TRP A 108 -31.11 13.96 -5.04
N ARG A 109 -31.17 13.17 -6.12
CA ARG A 109 -31.11 13.64 -7.52
C ARG A 109 -32.12 14.75 -7.84
N LYS A 110 -33.22 14.82 -7.09
CA LYS A 110 -34.22 15.91 -7.24
C LYS A 110 -33.78 17.22 -6.58
N LEU A 111 -32.79 17.22 -5.71
CA LEU A 111 -32.31 18.42 -5.03
C LEU A 111 -31.28 19.19 -5.85
N VAL A 112 -30.41 18.48 -6.56
CA VAL A 112 -29.30 19.05 -7.32
C VAL A 112 -29.10 18.24 -8.60
N ASP A 113 -28.92 18.93 -9.72
CA ASP A 113 -28.50 18.31 -10.98
C ASP A 113 -27.02 17.92 -10.89
N TRP A 114 -26.78 16.68 -10.47
CA TRP A 114 -25.42 16.19 -10.25
C TRP A 114 -24.63 16.02 -11.55
N TYR A 115 -25.28 15.82 -12.70
CA TYR A 115 -24.58 15.88 -13.99
C TYR A 115 -23.98 17.25 -14.20
N LYS A 116 -24.78 18.30 -13.97
CA LYS A 116 -24.29 19.66 -14.17
C LYS A 116 -23.13 20.00 -13.24
N VAL A 117 -23.16 19.48 -12.01
CA VAL A 117 -22.03 19.63 -11.07
C VAL A 117 -20.78 18.94 -11.60
N GLN A 118 -20.88 17.68 -12.06
CA GLN A 118 -19.73 16.96 -12.62
C GLN A 118 -19.20 17.62 -13.90
N GLU A 119 -20.07 18.12 -14.78
CA GLU A 119 -19.66 18.91 -15.96
C GLU A 119 -18.89 20.16 -15.55
N ASN A 120 -19.42 20.94 -14.60
CA ASN A 120 -18.77 22.16 -14.15
C ASN A 120 -17.41 21.87 -13.52
N LEU A 121 -17.30 20.80 -12.73
CA LEU A 121 -16.02 20.35 -12.20
C LEU A 121 -15.07 19.94 -13.33
N TYR A 122 -15.55 19.20 -14.32
CA TYR A 122 -14.74 18.82 -15.48
C TYR A 122 -14.19 20.06 -16.20
N GLU A 123 -15.04 21.05 -16.48
CA GLU A 123 -14.61 22.29 -17.13
C GLU A 123 -13.54 23.05 -16.34
N VAL A 124 -13.56 23.00 -15.01
CA VAL A 124 -12.52 23.63 -14.17
C VAL A 124 -11.17 22.92 -14.31
N TRP A 125 -11.19 21.59 -14.43
CA TRP A 125 -9.97 20.76 -14.34
C TRP A 125 -9.48 20.18 -15.67
N ARG A 126 -10.24 20.30 -16.77
CA ARG A 126 -9.97 19.61 -18.05
C ARG A 126 -8.63 19.98 -18.71
N ASP A 127 -8.13 21.18 -18.45
CA ASP A 127 -6.86 21.65 -19.01
C ASP A 127 -5.68 21.41 -18.06
N GLN A 128 -5.90 20.73 -16.93
CA GLN A 128 -4.86 20.38 -15.96
C GLN A 128 -4.28 18.99 -16.23
N PHE A 129 -2.97 18.84 -15.98
CA PHE A 129 -2.34 17.52 -15.99
C PHE A 129 -2.90 16.62 -14.87
N PRO A 130 -2.88 15.29 -15.06
CA PRO A 130 -3.30 14.35 -14.02
C PRO A 130 -2.61 14.62 -12.68
N GLY A 131 -3.40 14.74 -11.62
CA GLY A 131 -2.96 15.17 -10.30
C GLY A 131 -3.38 14.24 -9.17
N ARG A 132 -3.34 14.79 -7.95
CA ARG A 132 -3.82 14.13 -6.73
C ARG A 132 -4.93 14.92 -6.08
N PHE A 133 -5.99 14.25 -5.65
CA PHE A 133 -7.06 14.85 -4.85
C PHE A 133 -7.11 14.27 -3.43
N VAL A 134 -7.80 14.97 -2.54
CA VAL A 134 -8.24 14.46 -1.24
C VAL A 134 -9.73 14.76 -1.10
N GLU A 135 -10.53 13.76 -0.80
CA GLU A 135 -11.97 13.90 -0.56
C GLU A 135 -12.31 13.39 0.84
N ILE A 136 -12.81 14.30 1.68
CA ILE A 136 -13.18 14.04 3.07
C ILE A 136 -14.69 13.89 3.14
N GLY A 137 -15.17 12.80 3.72
CA GLY A 137 -16.59 12.44 3.70
C GLY A 137 -16.97 11.77 2.39
N ALA A 138 -16.15 10.81 1.95
CA ALA A 138 -16.35 10.09 0.69
C ALA A 138 -17.58 9.17 0.68
N ALA A 139 -18.27 9.00 1.81
CA ALA A 139 -19.51 8.24 1.94
C ALA A 139 -19.37 6.80 1.37
N ASP A 140 -20.15 6.45 0.34
CA ASP A 140 -20.11 5.14 -0.30
C ASP A 140 -19.13 5.08 -1.49
N GLY A 141 -18.31 6.12 -1.69
CA GLY A 141 -17.29 6.24 -2.75
C GLY A 141 -17.79 6.83 -4.07
N GLU A 142 -19.08 7.08 -4.17
CA GLU A 142 -19.77 7.29 -5.43
C GLU A 142 -20.83 8.40 -5.30
N PHE A 143 -21.76 8.21 -4.37
CA PHE A 143 -22.84 9.13 -4.09
C PHE A 143 -22.31 10.52 -3.73
N MET A 144 -22.74 11.52 -4.50
CA MET A 144 -22.28 12.91 -4.38
C MET A 144 -20.75 13.09 -4.44
N SER A 145 -19.99 12.15 -5.04
CA SER A 145 -18.55 12.29 -5.13
C SER A 145 -18.17 13.50 -5.99
N GLN A 146 -17.24 14.32 -5.50
CA GLN A 146 -16.72 15.47 -6.23
C GLN A 146 -15.43 15.16 -7.00
N THR A 147 -14.86 13.97 -6.79
CA THR A 147 -13.56 13.60 -7.37
C THR A 147 -13.66 12.46 -8.38
N ILE A 148 -14.83 11.80 -8.49
CA ILE A 148 -15.02 10.66 -9.41
C ILE A 148 -14.71 10.99 -10.86
N MET A 149 -15.11 12.19 -11.31
CA MET A 149 -14.79 12.68 -12.64
C MET A 149 -13.28 12.88 -12.83
N LEU A 150 -12.54 13.35 -11.82
CA LEU A 150 -11.08 13.53 -11.92
C LEU A 150 -10.38 12.19 -12.20
N GLU A 151 -10.81 11.13 -11.53
CA GLU A 151 -10.27 9.79 -11.78
C GLU A 151 -10.60 9.29 -13.18
N LYS A 152 -11.89 9.32 -13.55
CA LYS A 152 -12.39 8.64 -14.75
C LYS A 152 -12.06 9.41 -16.04
N ASN A 153 -12.15 10.74 -16.00
CA ASN A 153 -12.01 11.58 -17.18
C ASN A 153 -10.62 12.19 -17.32
N LEU A 154 -9.91 12.40 -16.20
CA LEU A 154 -8.64 13.14 -16.19
C LEU A 154 -7.46 12.30 -15.67
N SER A 155 -7.66 11.00 -15.41
CA SER A 155 -6.61 10.09 -14.94
C SER A 155 -5.97 10.50 -13.60
N TRP A 156 -6.69 11.25 -12.76
CA TRP A 156 -6.22 11.56 -11.41
C TRP A 156 -6.29 10.32 -10.53
N THR A 157 -5.56 10.36 -9.42
CA THR A 157 -5.73 9.44 -8.29
C THR A 157 -5.78 10.27 -7.02
N GLY A 158 -6.03 9.68 -5.86
CA GLY A 158 -6.15 10.48 -4.66
C GLY A 158 -6.32 9.68 -3.39
N LEU A 159 -6.90 10.34 -2.40
CA LEU A 159 -7.23 9.80 -1.09
C LEU A 159 -8.71 10.08 -0.79
N LEU A 160 -9.46 9.01 -0.53
CA LEU A 160 -10.85 9.05 -0.07
C LEU A 160 -10.87 8.77 1.43
N ILE A 161 -11.45 9.67 2.23
CA ILE A 161 -11.54 9.53 3.69
C ILE A 161 -13.01 9.41 4.08
N GLU A 162 -13.37 8.30 4.72
CA GLU A 162 -14.71 8.08 5.28
C GLU A 162 -14.62 7.40 6.64
N PRO A 163 -14.91 8.10 7.74
CA PRO A 163 -14.83 7.50 9.06
C PRO A 163 -15.97 6.54 9.38
N ASP A 164 -17.20 6.68 8.85
CA ASP A 164 -18.28 5.74 9.17
C ASP A 164 -17.92 4.31 8.68
N PRO A 165 -17.82 3.29 9.56
CA PRO A 165 -17.30 1.99 9.18
C PRO A 165 -18.14 1.27 8.13
N ARG A 166 -19.46 1.52 8.12
CA ARG A 166 -20.37 0.90 7.15
C ARG A 166 -20.17 1.53 5.77
N SER A 167 -20.11 2.85 5.72
CA SER A 167 -19.88 3.63 4.51
C SER A 167 -18.48 3.34 3.95
N TYR A 168 -17.45 3.32 4.81
CA TYR A 168 -16.09 2.92 4.45
C TYR A 168 -16.04 1.53 3.82
N LYS A 169 -16.75 0.56 4.41
CA LYS A 169 -16.83 -0.79 3.84
C LYS A 169 -17.43 -0.78 2.43
N ILE A 170 -18.55 -0.08 2.24
CA ILE A 170 -19.23 0.04 0.94
C ILE A 170 -18.32 0.76 -0.07
N MET A 171 -17.67 1.85 0.34
CA MET A 171 -16.72 2.59 -0.49
C MET A 171 -15.60 1.71 -1.03
N ARG A 172 -15.00 0.85 -0.20
CA ARG A 172 -13.95 -0.07 -0.67
C ARG A 172 -14.44 -1.07 -1.70
N GLU A 173 -15.72 -1.45 -1.65
CA GLU A 173 -16.33 -2.34 -2.64
C GLU A 173 -16.48 -1.66 -4.02
N ARG A 174 -16.47 -0.32 -4.09
CA ARG A 174 -16.51 0.46 -5.35
C ARG A 174 -15.21 0.44 -6.14
N LYS A 175 -14.10 0.00 -5.52
CA LYS A 175 -12.81 -0.18 -6.20
C LYS A 175 -12.35 1.07 -6.98
N ARG A 176 -12.52 2.25 -6.39
CA ARG A 176 -12.00 3.53 -6.92
C ARG A 176 -10.48 3.48 -7.10
N ASN A 177 -9.94 4.22 -8.07
CA ASN A 177 -8.51 4.40 -8.30
C ASN A 177 -7.92 5.42 -7.30
N ALA A 178 -8.13 5.18 -6.01
CA ALA A 178 -7.68 6.05 -4.94
C ALA A 178 -7.33 5.24 -3.70
N TRP A 179 -6.40 5.77 -2.91
CA TRP A 179 -6.17 5.29 -1.55
C TRP A 179 -7.42 5.56 -0.72
N THR A 180 -7.69 4.71 0.27
CA THR A 180 -8.81 4.93 1.19
C THR A 180 -8.34 4.95 2.63
N SER A 181 -8.97 5.78 3.47
CA SER A 181 -8.69 5.83 4.90
C SER A 181 -9.97 5.88 5.74
N PRO A 182 -10.07 5.11 6.84
CA PRO A 182 -11.19 5.18 7.77
C PRO A 182 -10.98 6.23 8.88
N LEU A 183 -9.95 7.07 8.76
CA LEU A 183 -9.58 8.03 9.79
C LEU A 183 -10.55 9.21 9.85
N CYS A 184 -10.71 9.74 11.06
CA CYS A 184 -11.36 11.02 11.24
C CYS A 184 -10.38 12.16 10.96
N VAL A 185 -10.84 13.18 10.25
CA VAL A 185 -10.11 14.42 10.06
C VAL A 185 -10.63 15.44 11.06
N HIS A 186 -9.75 15.97 11.89
CA HIS A 186 -10.06 17.05 12.82
C HIS A 186 -9.22 18.27 12.48
N TYR A 187 -9.87 19.43 12.57
CA TYR A 187 -9.23 20.73 12.46
C TYR A 187 -9.52 21.49 13.76
N GLU A 188 -8.46 21.92 14.44
CA GLU A 188 -8.59 22.85 15.55
C GLU A 188 -8.48 24.28 15.01
N LEU A 189 -9.57 25.05 15.13
CA LEU A 189 -9.50 26.50 14.92
C LEU A 189 -8.44 27.08 15.87
N PRO A 190 -7.46 27.86 15.37
CA PRO A 190 -6.63 28.68 16.26
C PRO A 190 -7.60 29.56 17.05
N SER A 191 -7.62 29.39 18.37
CA SER A 191 -8.72 29.81 19.24
C SER A 191 -9.25 31.20 18.86
N PRO A 192 -10.45 31.31 18.24
CA PRO A 192 -11.10 32.60 18.20
C PRO A 192 -11.59 32.82 19.62
N LYS A 193 -11.13 33.88 20.28
CA LYS A 193 -11.77 34.37 21.51
C LYS A 193 -13.28 34.39 21.26
N LYS A 194 -14.00 33.43 21.85
CA LYS A 194 -15.46 33.30 21.84
C LYS A 194 -16.10 33.56 20.46
N ALA A 195 -15.95 32.62 19.54
CA ALA A 195 -16.97 32.43 18.51
C ALA A 195 -17.66 31.09 18.79
N SER A 196 -18.84 31.14 19.41
CA SER A 196 -19.74 30.00 19.53
C SER A 196 -20.22 29.61 18.13
N LEU A 197 -19.47 28.73 17.45
CA LEU A 197 -19.97 28.09 16.25
C LEU A 197 -20.93 26.98 16.70
N ASN A 198 -22.21 27.20 16.43
CA ASN A 198 -23.26 26.22 16.66
C ASN A 198 -22.96 25.01 15.75
N THR A 199 -22.37 23.94 16.29
CA THR A 199 -21.94 22.73 15.55
C THR A 199 -23.09 21.88 15.02
N LYS A 200 -24.26 22.48 14.77
CA LYS A 200 -25.49 21.81 14.37
C LYS A 200 -25.47 21.24 12.94
N TYR A 201 -24.43 21.51 12.15
CA TYR A 201 -24.37 21.16 10.72
C TYR A 201 -23.20 20.28 10.28
N ILE A 202 -22.32 19.86 11.20
CA ILE A 202 -21.42 18.74 10.91
C ILE A 202 -22.22 17.49 11.28
N GLY A 203 -22.58 16.66 10.30
CA GLY A 203 -23.48 15.52 10.49
C GLY A 203 -23.17 14.77 11.80
N GLU A 204 -24.10 14.83 12.75
CA GLU A 204 -23.92 14.33 14.12
C GLU A 204 -23.50 12.84 14.13
N ALA A 205 -23.88 12.09 13.10
CA ALA A 205 -23.48 10.70 12.89
C ALA A 205 -21.98 10.53 12.59
N SER A 206 -21.38 11.34 11.71
CA SER A 206 -19.94 11.28 11.44
C SER A 206 -19.12 11.75 12.64
N TYR A 207 -19.61 12.75 13.38
CA TYR A 207 -18.97 13.21 14.61
C TYR A 207 -19.05 12.16 15.74
N ALA A 208 -20.21 11.52 15.94
CA ALA A 208 -20.38 10.44 16.93
C ALA A 208 -19.46 9.25 16.63
N ASN A 209 -19.32 8.89 15.36
CA ASN A 209 -18.40 7.86 14.88
C ASN A 209 -16.92 8.20 15.06
N CYS A 210 -16.59 9.49 15.25
CA CYS A 210 -15.24 9.97 15.50
C CYS A 210 -14.90 10.14 16.99
N LYS A 211 -15.90 10.17 17.88
CA LYS A 211 -15.72 10.47 19.30
C LYS A 211 -14.83 9.47 20.07
N ASN A 212 -14.71 8.23 19.57
CA ASN A 212 -13.93 7.16 20.18
C ASN A 212 -12.85 6.58 19.24
N ARG A 213 -12.41 7.34 18.23
CA ARG A 213 -11.40 6.87 17.26
C ARG A 213 -10.23 7.84 17.11
N HIS A 214 -9.09 7.29 16.70
CA HIS A 214 -7.91 8.07 16.37
C HIS A 214 -8.25 9.07 15.24
N SER A 215 -7.85 10.32 15.41
CA SER A 215 -8.08 11.40 14.46
C SER A 215 -6.76 12.01 14.01
N LEU A 216 -6.70 12.38 12.73
CA LEU A 216 -5.60 13.18 12.19
C LEU A 216 -5.93 14.66 12.39
N ARG A 217 -4.98 15.37 12.99
CA ARG A 217 -5.02 16.82 13.14
C ARG A 217 -4.40 17.45 11.88
N LEU A 218 -5.15 18.27 11.17
CA LEU A 218 -4.58 19.12 10.12
C LEU A 218 -4.20 20.47 10.75
N ASP A 219 -2.93 20.86 10.59
CA ASP A 219 -2.39 22.16 11.02
C ASP A 219 -2.46 23.17 9.86
#